data_AF-A0A8T6ZKB8-F1
#
_entry.id   AF-A0A8T6ZKB8-F1
#
_cell.length_a   1.000
_cell.length_b   1.000
_cell.length_c   1.000
_cell.angle_alpha   90.00
_cell.angle_beta   90.00
_cell.angle_gamma   90.00
#
_symmetry.space_group_name_H-M   'P 1'
#
loop_
_entity.id
_entity.type
_entity.pdbx_description
1 polymer ?
#
loop_
_entity_poly.entity_id
_entity_poly.type
_entity_poly.pdbx_seq_one_letter_code
_entity_poly.pdbx_strand_id
1 'polypeptide(L)'
;MQLASSFHYGSPMLRADSPLSDDQIRRVAPSIFADGKHESRSECYAYIPTIDVLRGLRNEGFQPFMICQTRVRDQGKREFTKHMLRLRHADRITGEEVDEIDPRAARRHAGCDARP
;
A
#
# COMPACT_ATOMS: atom_id res chain seq x y z
N MET A 1 17.38 10.50 0.95
CA MET A 1 15.96 10.34 1.32
C MET A 1 15.80 9.06 2.10
N GLN A 2 15.51 9.16 3.40
CA GLN A 2 15.26 8.04 4.30
C GLN A 2 13.76 7.75 4.27
N LEU A 3 13.36 6.54 3.85
CA LEU A 3 11.97 6.12 3.82
C LEU A 3 11.47 5.90 5.25
N ALA A 4 10.21 6.25 5.55
CA ALA A 4 9.66 6.00 6.88
C ALA A 4 9.59 4.48 7.14
N SER A 5 10.33 4.04 8.16
CA SER A 5 10.28 2.72 8.79
C SER A 5 10.44 1.46 7.89
N SER A 6 11.68 0.95 7.82
CA SER A 6 12.02 -0.48 7.64
C SER A 6 11.62 -1.17 6.31
N PHE A 7 11.58 -0.47 5.17
CA PHE A 7 11.68 -1.17 3.88
C PHE A 7 13.14 -1.63 3.74
N HIS A 8 13.37 -2.95 3.84
CA HIS A 8 14.71 -3.52 3.80
C HIS A 8 15.39 -3.22 2.47
N TYR A 9 16.72 -3.03 2.50
CA TYR A 9 17.57 -2.86 1.32
C TYR A 9 17.30 -4.00 0.31
N GLY A 10 16.91 -3.64 -0.92
CA GLY A 10 16.54 -4.59 -1.98
C GLY A 10 15.06 -4.98 -2.03
N SER A 11 14.17 -4.23 -1.38
CA SER A 11 12.71 -4.34 -1.58
C SER A 11 12.33 -3.89 -3.00
N PRO A 12 11.44 -4.58 -3.72
CA PRO A 12 10.93 -4.14 -5.01
C PRO A 12 10.37 -2.73 -4.93
N MET A 13 10.90 -1.83 -5.75
CA MET A 13 10.49 -0.43 -5.82
C MET A 13 10.44 0.02 -7.27
N LEU A 14 9.45 0.84 -7.59
CA LEU A 14 9.38 1.56 -8.86
C LEU A 14 9.04 3.02 -8.58
N ARG A 15 9.82 3.92 -9.19
CA ARG A 15 9.59 5.36 -9.19
C ARG A 15 9.59 5.84 -10.63
N ALA A 16 8.66 6.72 -10.98
CA ALA A 16 8.57 7.32 -12.29
C ALA A 16 8.28 8.83 -12.17
N ASP A 17 8.60 9.58 -13.22
CA ASP A 17 8.26 11.00 -13.34
C ASP A 17 6.84 11.21 -13.90
N SER A 18 6.20 10.14 -14.37
CA SER A 18 4.79 10.08 -14.77
C SER A 18 3.98 9.19 -13.81
N PRO A 19 2.65 9.37 -13.74
CA PRO A 19 1.78 8.48 -12.98
C PRO A 19 1.99 7.00 -13.32
N LEU A 20 2.00 6.14 -12.30
CA LEU A 20 2.11 4.69 -12.43
C LEU A 20 0.76 4.06 -12.79
N SER A 21 0.80 3.17 -13.78
CA SER A 21 -0.34 2.33 -14.18
C SER A 21 -0.59 1.19 -13.18
N ASP A 22 -1.79 0.63 -13.21
CA ASP A 22 -2.15 -0.50 -12.35
C ASP A 22 -1.29 -1.74 -12.62
N ASP A 23 -0.92 -1.99 -13.88
CA ASP A 23 -0.04 -3.11 -14.24
C ASP A 23 1.37 -2.94 -13.67
N GLN A 24 1.89 -1.70 -13.69
CA GLN A 24 3.17 -1.38 -13.07
C GLN A 24 3.13 -1.56 -11.55
N ILE A 25 2.04 -1.09 -10.91
CA ILE A 25 1.84 -1.24 -9.47
C ILE A 25 1.71 -2.72 -9.11
N ARG A 26 0.93 -3.51 -9.88
CA ARG A 26 0.71 -4.94 -9.64
C ARG A 26 1.99 -5.76 -9.71
N ARG A 27 2.89 -5.40 -10.63
CA ARG A 27 4.19 -6.08 -10.78
C ARG A 27 5.07 -5.93 -9.54
N VAL A 28 5.07 -4.73 -8.93
CA VAL A 28 5.94 -4.38 -7.79
C VAL A 28 5.29 -4.71 -6.46
N ALA A 29 4.02 -4.35 -6.32
CA ALA A 29 3.24 -4.47 -5.11
C ALA A 29 1.90 -5.18 -5.36
N PRO A 30 1.90 -6.50 -5.60
CA PRO A 30 0.67 -7.26 -5.78
C PRO A 30 -0.26 -7.19 -4.56
N SER A 31 0.25 -6.90 -3.35
CA SER A 31 -0.58 -6.81 -2.13
C SER A 31 -1.61 -5.68 -2.13
N ILE A 32 -1.48 -4.69 -3.02
CA ILE A 32 -2.50 -3.64 -3.22
C ILE A 32 -3.80 -4.23 -3.80
N PHE A 33 -3.68 -5.31 -4.57
CA PHE A 33 -4.76 -5.96 -5.29
C PHE A 33 -5.28 -7.21 -4.59
N ALA A 34 -4.90 -7.44 -3.32
CA ALA A 34 -5.48 -8.56 -2.58
C ALA A 34 -6.99 -8.34 -2.41
N ASP A 35 -7.78 -9.39 -2.58
CA ASP A 35 -9.25 -9.32 -2.43
C ASP A 35 -9.71 -9.51 -0.98
N GLY A 36 -8.79 -9.86 -0.06
CA GLY A 36 -9.14 -10.20 1.31
C GLY A 36 -7.98 -10.11 2.30
N LYS A 37 -8.30 -10.38 3.57
CA LYS A 37 -7.29 -10.57 4.61
C LYS A 37 -6.67 -11.97 4.50
N HIS A 38 -5.41 -12.09 4.92
CA HIS A 38 -4.79 -13.40 5.12
C HIS A 38 -5.54 -14.18 6.20
N GLU A 39 -5.65 -15.50 6.07
CA GLU A 39 -6.32 -16.41 7.01
C GLU A 39 -5.80 -16.29 8.46
N SER A 40 -4.52 -15.92 8.61
CA SER A 40 -3.90 -15.70 9.93
C SER A 40 -4.41 -14.44 10.65
N ARG A 41 -5.36 -13.70 10.07
CA ARG A 41 -5.94 -12.48 10.66
C ARG A 41 -7.24 -12.83 11.36
N SER A 42 -7.39 -12.33 12.58
CA SER A 42 -8.59 -12.53 13.39
C SER A 42 -9.85 -12.06 12.66
N GLU A 43 -11.00 -12.57 13.09
CA GLU A 43 -12.31 -12.19 12.54
C GLU A 43 -12.57 -10.69 12.66
N CYS A 44 -12.13 -10.07 13.75
CA CYS A 44 -12.24 -8.63 13.99
C CYS A 44 -11.32 -7.76 13.11
N TYR A 45 -10.48 -8.34 12.27
CA TYR A 45 -9.70 -7.59 11.29
C TYR A 45 -10.59 -7.18 10.11
N ALA A 46 -10.90 -5.89 10.04
CA ALA A 46 -11.59 -5.28 8.91
C ALA A 46 -10.59 -5.06 7.75
N TYR A 47 -10.77 -5.81 6.67
CA TYR A 47 -9.98 -5.64 5.46
C TYR A 47 -10.59 -4.53 4.59
N ILE A 48 -9.77 -3.54 4.25
CA ILE A 48 -10.12 -2.51 3.27
C ILE A 48 -9.17 -2.72 2.08
N PRO A 49 -9.69 -3.09 0.89
CA PRO A 49 -8.87 -3.23 -0.30
C PRO A 49 -8.16 -1.93 -0.65
N THR A 50 -6.83 -1.96 -0.74
CA THR A 50 -6.05 -0.74 -1.00
C THR A 50 -6.28 -0.23 -2.42
N ILE A 51 -6.59 -1.11 -3.37
CA ILE A 51 -6.95 -0.71 -4.74
C ILE A 51 -8.17 0.23 -4.77
N ASP A 52 -9.16 0.03 -3.92
CA ASP A 52 -10.36 0.88 -3.88
C ASP A 52 -10.03 2.26 -3.31
N VAL A 53 -9.17 2.30 -2.29
CA VAL A 53 -8.63 3.56 -1.75
C VAL A 53 -7.82 4.29 -2.82
N LEU A 54 -6.96 3.59 -3.55
CA LEU A 54 -6.14 4.18 -4.63
C LEU A 54 -7.01 4.71 -5.78
N ARG A 55 -8.07 3.99 -6.17
CA ARG A 55 -9.04 4.45 -7.16
C ARG A 55 -9.76 5.72 -6.71
N GLY A 56 -10.21 5.76 -5.45
CA GLY A 56 -10.80 6.96 -4.86
C GLY A 56 -9.85 8.15 -4.91
N LEU A 57 -8.59 7.95 -4.48
CA LEU A 57 -7.56 8.99 -4.51
C LEU A 57 -7.26 9.49 -5.93
N ARG A 58 -7.25 8.61 -6.93
CA ARG A 58 -7.10 9.00 -8.33
C ARG A 58 -8.26 9.85 -8.84
N ASN A 59 -9.49 9.57 -8.41
CA ASN A 59 -10.65 10.39 -8.76
C ASN A 59 -10.55 11.80 -8.15
N GLU A 60 -9.95 11.90 -6.96
CA GLU A 60 -9.62 13.16 -6.28
C GLU A 60 -8.33 13.81 -6.82
N GLY A 61 -7.78 13.34 -7.94
CA GLY A 61 -6.60 13.95 -8.58
C GLY A 61 -5.23 13.51 -8.04
N PHE A 62 -5.18 12.59 -7.06
CA PHE A 62 -3.93 12.04 -6.54
C PHE A 62 -3.44 10.86 -7.39
N GLN A 63 -2.26 11.02 -7.98
CA GLN A 63 -1.65 10.03 -8.87
C GLN A 63 -0.41 9.40 -8.22
N PRO A 64 -0.21 8.07 -8.35
CA PRO A 64 0.94 7.38 -7.76
C PRO A 64 2.21 7.58 -8.60
N PHE A 65 3.31 8.01 -7.97
CA PHE A 65 4.62 8.20 -8.63
C PHE A 65 5.71 7.29 -8.06
N MET A 66 5.48 6.71 -6.89
CA MET A 66 6.36 5.70 -6.32
C MET A 66 5.53 4.60 -5.66
N ILE A 67 5.96 3.36 -5.86
CA ILE A 67 5.46 2.18 -5.18
C ILE A 67 6.64 1.35 -4.66
N CYS A 68 6.50 0.83 -3.45
CA CYS A 68 7.43 -0.14 -2.88
C CYS A 68 6.66 -1.23 -2.14
N GLN A 69 7.11 -2.47 -2.19
CA GLN A 69 6.58 -3.56 -1.37
C GLN A 69 7.71 -4.25 -0.61
N THR A 70 7.45 -4.65 0.63
CA THR A 70 8.45 -5.43 1.38
C THR A 70 8.70 -6.79 0.73
N ARG A 71 9.98 -7.15 0.59
CA ARG A 71 10.36 -8.47 0.12
C ARG A 71 9.95 -9.55 1.13
N VAL A 72 9.31 -10.59 0.63
CA VAL A 72 9.05 -11.82 1.39
C VAL A 72 9.96 -12.94 0.95
N ARG A 73 10.27 -13.82 1.91
CA ARG A 73 10.95 -15.10 1.64
C ARG A 73 9.96 -16.17 1.18
N ASP A 74 8.73 -16.09 1.66
CA ASP A 74 7.63 -17.01 1.38
C ASP A 74 6.71 -16.41 0.30
N GLN A 75 6.57 -17.10 -0.82
CA GLN A 75 5.77 -16.62 -1.96
C GLN A 75 4.27 -16.55 -1.63
N GLY A 76 3.76 -17.44 -0.77
CA GLY A 76 2.34 -17.43 -0.37
C GLY A 76 1.94 -16.20 0.43
N LYS A 77 2.92 -15.48 0.99
CA LYS A 77 2.70 -14.25 1.77
C LYS A 77 2.87 -12.98 0.95
N ARG A 78 3.23 -13.09 -0.33
CA ARG A 78 3.57 -11.94 -1.19
C ARG A 78 2.41 -10.97 -1.34
N GLU A 79 1.17 -11.47 -1.33
CA GLU A 79 -0.05 -10.67 -1.46
C GLU A 79 -0.51 -10.03 -0.14
N PHE A 80 0.11 -10.35 0.99
CA PHE A 80 -0.32 -9.90 2.32
C PHE A 80 0.76 -9.09 3.06
N THR A 81 1.61 -8.41 2.29
CA THR A 81 2.75 -7.65 2.81
C THR A 81 2.54 -6.16 2.75
N LYS A 82 3.26 -5.44 3.62
CA LYS A 82 3.23 -3.98 3.59
C LYS A 82 3.76 -3.45 2.26
N HIS A 83 3.03 -2.47 1.73
CA HIS A 83 3.40 -1.69 0.56
C HIS A 83 3.36 -0.20 0.93
N MET A 84 4.02 0.64 0.15
CA MET A 84 4.09 2.08 0.35
C MET A 84 3.89 2.76 -0.99
N LEU A 85 2.93 3.69 -1.03
CA LEU A 85 2.63 4.53 -2.18
C LEU A 85 3.03 5.97 -1.88
N ARG A 86 3.65 6.64 -2.85
CA ARG A 86 3.76 8.10 -2.84
C ARG A 86 2.90 8.67 -3.94
N LEU A 87 1.97 9.51 -3.54
CA LEU A 87 1.01 10.15 -4.40
C LEU A 87 1.40 11.62 -4.59
N ARG A 88 0.99 12.20 -5.70
CA ARG A 88 1.06 13.65 -5.95
C ARG A 88 -0.24 14.08 -6.61
N HIS A 89 -0.72 15.27 -6.26
CA HIS A 89 -1.90 15.85 -6.89
C HIS A 89 -1.56 16.38 -8.29
N ALA A 90 -2.46 16.17 -9.26
CA ALA A 90 -2.29 16.61 -10.65
C ALA A 90 -2.05 18.13 -10.79
N ASP A 91 -2.63 18.93 -9.88
CA ASP A 91 -2.49 20.39 -9.92
C ASP A 91 -1.26 20.93 -9.14
N ARG A 92 -0.49 20.05 -8.48
CA ARG A 92 0.70 20.42 -7.68
C ARG A 92 1.98 19.70 -8.15
N ILE A 93 2.13 19.51 -9.45
CA ILE A 93 3.28 18.79 -10.06
C ILE A 93 4.64 19.48 -9.75
N THR A 94 4.64 20.73 -9.27
CA THR A 94 5.85 21.52 -8.94
C THR A 94 6.09 21.75 -7.43
N GLY A 95 5.55 20.92 -6.54
CA GLY A 95 5.74 21.07 -5.08
C GLY A 95 6.45 19.87 -4.45
N GLU A 96 7.46 20.11 -3.61
CA GLU A 96 8.22 19.09 -2.86
C GLU A 96 7.41 18.33 -1.80
N GLU A 97 6.12 18.63 -1.61
CA GLU A 97 5.28 17.95 -0.62
C GLU A 97 4.71 16.63 -1.16
N VAL A 98 5.06 15.55 -0.46
CA VAL A 98 4.71 14.17 -0.78
C VAL A 98 3.78 13.65 0.30
N ASP A 99 2.53 13.39 -0.05
CA ASP A 99 1.64 12.63 0.82
C ASP A 99 2.04 11.16 0.77
N GLU A 100 2.82 10.75 1.77
CA GLU A 100 3.25 9.36 1.97
C GLU A 100 2.10 8.58 2.61
N ILE A 101 1.53 7.63 1.87
CA ILE A 101 0.58 6.66 2.44
C ILE A 101 1.34 5.36 2.66
N ASP A 102 1.59 5.04 3.92
CA ASP A 102 1.91 3.69 4.38
C ASP A 102 0.61 3.05 4.87
N PRO A 103 -0.15 2.35 4.00
CA PRO A 103 -1.27 1.52 4.43
C PRO A 103 -0.70 0.30 5.15
N ARG A 104 -0.16 0.53 6.34
CA ARG A 104 0.14 -0.51 7.29
C ARG A 104 -1.20 -0.98 7.83
N ALA A 105 -1.83 -1.94 7.13
CA ALA A 105 -2.93 -2.80 7.58
C ALA A 105 -3.61 -2.22 8.83
N ALA A 106 -4.53 -1.27 8.61
CA ALA A 106 -5.07 -0.39 9.65
C ALA A 106 -5.34 -1.19 10.93
N ARG A 107 -4.47 -1.04 11.94
CA ARG A 107 -4.67 -1.62 13.27
C ARG A 107 -5.77 -0.83 13.96
N ARG A 108 -7.03 -1.12 13.65
CA ARG A 108 -8.10 -0.84 14.60
C ARG A 108 -8.21 -2.07 15.48
N HIS A 109 -7.72 -1.98 16.71
CA HIS A 109 -8.12 -2.88 17.78
C HIS A 109 -9.62 -2.65 18.01
N ALA A 110 -10.47 -3.38 17.28
CA ALA A 110 -11.81 -3.64 17.75
C ALA A 110 -11.66 -4.66 18.88
N GLY A 111 -12.07 -4.27 20.09
CA GLY A 111 -11.97 -5.10 21.29
C GLY A 111 -12.70 -6.42 21.09
N CYS A 112 -11.95 -7.51 21.13
CA CYS A 112 -12.51 -8.83 21.43
C CYS A 112 -12.81 -8.86 22.92
N ASP A 113 -14.05 -8.54 23.32
CA ASP A 113 -14.60 -9.13 24.53
C ASP A 113 -15.12 -10.52 24.14
N ALA A 114 -14.25 -11.50 24.31
CA ALA A 114 -14.59 -12.91 24.17
C ALA A 114 -15.20 -13.38 25.48
N ARG A 115 -16.52 -13.59 25.53
CA ARG A 115 -17.19 -14.38 26.58
C ARG A 115 -18.37 -15.16 25.98
N PRO A 116 -18.67 -16.32 26.58
CA PRO A 116 -18.58 -17.65 25.97
C PRO A 116 -19.76 -18.05 25.08
#